data_AF-A0A9Q0UY67-F1
#
_entry.id   AF-A0A9Q0UY67-F1
#
_cell.length_a   1.000
_cell.length_b   1.000
_cell.length_c   1.000
_cell.angle_alpha   90.00
_cell.angle_beta   90.00
_cell.angle_gamma   90.00
#
_symmetry.space_group_name_H-M   'P 1'
#
loop_
_entity.id
_entity.type
_entity.pdbx_description
1 polymer ?
#
loop_
_entity_poly.entity_id
_entity_poly.type
_entity_poly.pdbx_seq_one_letter_code
_entity_poly.pdbx_strand_id
1 'polypeptide(L)' 'MTRALLGSLNPIGGIATKINVVNYVSPRTWFATSHFVLGFFLFIGHLWHTGRARAAATGFEKGVD' A
#
# COMPACT_ATOMS: atom_id res chain seq x y z
N MET A 1 24.73 0.83 14.27
CA MET A 1 23.99 0.40 13.06
C MET A 1 23.34 -1.00 13.20
N THR A 2 22.98 -1.47 14.41
CA THR A 2 22.48 -2.84 14.63
C THR A 2 20.97 -3.04 14.39
N ARG A 3 20.21 -1.96 14.17
CA ARG A 3 18.76 -1.99 13.88
C ARG A 3 18.44 -1.15 12.64
N ALA A 4 19.03 -1.54 11.51
CA ALA A 4 18.72 -0.94 10.22
C ALA A 4 17.30 -1.29 9.77
N LEU A 5 16.73 -0.47 8.88
CA LEU A 5 15.36 -0.59 8.34
C LEU A 5 15.28 -1.64 7.22
N LEU A 6 15.92 -2.79 7.39
CA LEU A 6 15.99 -3.85 6.38
C LEU A 6 15.53 -5.17 6.99
N GLY A 7 14.67 -5.87 6.26
CA GLY A 7 14.26 -7.22 6.59
C GLY A 7 13.31 -7.79 5.53
N SER A 8 13.05 -9.08 5.63
CA SER A 8 12.14 -9.81 4.74
C SER A 8 10.70 -9.81 5.26
N LEU A 9 9.76 -10.25 4.42
CA LEU A 9 8.34 -10.40 4.78
C LEU A 9 8.12 -11.44 5.90
N ASN A 10 8.83 -12.57 5.86
CA ASN A 10 8.84 -13.56 6.94
C ASN A 10 9.97 -13.19 7.91
N PRO A 11 9.68 -12.38 8.94
CA PRO A 11 10.46 -11.30 9.56
C PRO A 11 11.97 -11.51 9.84
N ILE A 12 12.78 -11.83 8.83
CA ILE A 12 14.25 -11.97 8.96
C ILE A 12 14.90 -10.59 8.80
N GLY A 13 15.60 -10.13 9.83
CA GLY A 13 16.25 -8.82 9.86
C GLY A 13 17.62 -8.81 9.17
N GLY A 14 17.86 -7.78 8.36
CA GLY A 14 19.11 -7.56 7.63
C GLY A 14 18.92 -7.47 6.12
N ILE A 15 20.02 -7.61 5.38
CA ILE A 15 20.03 -7.58 3.91
C ILE A 15 19.37 -8.82 3.32
N ALA A 16 18.99 -8.77 2.03
CA ALA A 16 18.26 -9.84 1.35
C ALA A 16 18.97 -11.22 1.37
N THR A 17 20.30 -11.24 1.45
CA THR A 17 21.11 -12.48 1.50
C THR A 17 21.43 -12.95 2.93
N LYS A 18 20.83 -12.32 3.95
CA LYS A 18 21.04 -12.68 5.36
C LYS A 18 20.39 -14.02 5.67
N ILE A 19 21.16 -14.91 6.31
CA ILE A 19 20.63 -16.15 6.90
C ILE A 19 19.62 -15.86 8.04
N ASN A 20 18.70 -16.79 8.29
CA ASN A 20 17.63 -16.64 9.29
C ASN A 20 18.15 -16.67 10.73
N VAL A 21 18.54 -15.50 11.26
CA VAL A 21 19.19 -15.40 12.59
C VAL A 21 18.63 -14.29 13.49
N VAL A 22 17.93 -13.29 12.94
CA VAL A 22 17.29 -12.22 13.72
C VAL A 22 15.84 -12.08 13.27
N ASN A 23 14.89 -12.26 14.19
CA ASN A 23 13.47 -12.02 13.93
C ASN A 23 13.12 -10.54 14.21
N TYR A 24 13.33 -9.68 13.21
CA TYR A 24 13.11 -8.24 13.36
C TYR A 24 12.86 -7.55 12.01
N VAL A 25 11.77 -6.80 11.94
CA VAL A 25 11.51 -5.78 10.92
C VAL A 25 11.08 -4.52 11.65
N SER A 26 11.62 -3.36 11.26
CA SER A 26 11.33 -2.12 11.96
C SER A 26 9.84 -1.72 11.82
N PRO A 27 9.19 -1.22 12.88
CA PRO A 27 7.85 -0.65 12.80
C PRO A 27 7.73 0.44 11.72
N ARG A 28 8.81 1.19 11.46
CA ARG A 28 8.81 2.19 10.38
C ARG A 28 8.56 1.56 9.01
N THR A 29 9.17 0.41 8.72
CA THR A 29 8.96 -0.31 7.46
C THR A 29 7.51 -0.78 7.36
N TRP A 30 6.96 -1.34 8.44
CA TRP A 30 5.56 -1.76 8.48
C TRP A 30 4.59 -0.61 8.27
N PHE A 31 4.74 0.48 9.02
CA PHE A 31 3.84 1.62 8.90
C PHE A 31 3.95 2.30 7.54
N ALA A 32 5.16 2.52 7.01
CA ALA A 32 5.35 3.18 5.73
C ALA A 32 4.74 2.36 4.58
N THR A 33 4.99 1.05 4.54
CA THR A 33 4.46 0.17 3.48
C THR A 33 2.95 0.06 3.56
N SER A 34 2.37 -0.18 4.75
CA SER A 34 0.92 -0.24 4.94
C SER A 34 0.22 1.07 4.53
N HIS A 35 0.74 2.22 4.95
CA HIS A 35 0.13 3.51 4.61
C HIS A 35 0.27 3.84 3.13
N PHE A 36 1.38 3.45 2.48
CA PHE A 36 1.53 3.62 1.04
C PHE A 36 0.47 2.81 0.28
N VAL A 37 0.29 1.53 0.63
CA VAL A 37 -0.72 0.66 0.00
C VAL A 37 -2.13 1.20 0.24
N LEU A 38 -2.46 1.57 1.48
CA LEU A 38 -3.77 2.15 1.81
C LEU A 38 -4.01 3.46 1.06
N GLY A 39 -3.04 4.38 1.05
CA GLY A 39 -3.16 5.65 0.34
C GLY A 39 -3.38 5.49 -1.16
N PHE A 40 -2.67 4.55 -1.79
CA PHE A 40 -2.86 4.23 -3.21
C PHE A 40 -4.27 3.74 -3.53
N PHE A 41 -4.80 2.80 -2.75
CA PHE A 41 -6.16 2.28 -2.99
C PHE A 41 -7.25 3.29 -2.64
N LEU A 42 -7.05 4.14 -1.63
CA LEU A 42 -7.95 5.26 -1.36
C LEU A 42 -7.97 6.26 -2.52
N PHE A 43 -6.83 6.53 -3.15
CA PHE A 43 -6.76 7.38 -4.33
C PHE A 43 -7.48 6.78 -5.54
N ILE A 44 -7.28 5.48 -5.82
CA ILE A 44 -8.05 4.77 -6.87
C ILE A 44 -9.55 4.84 -6.57
N GLY A 45 -9.94 4.56 -5.33
CA GLY A 45 -11.33 4.65 -4.89
C GLY A 45 -11.89 6.06 -5.08
N HIS A 46 -11.13 7.09 -4.77
CA HIS A 46 -11.51 8.48 -4.99
C HIS A 46 -11.76 8.77 -6.47
N LEU A 47 -10.83 8.41 -7.35
CA LEU A 47 -10.99 8.63 -8.80
C LEU A 47 -12.23 7.91 -9.35
N TRP A 48 -12.41 6.64 -8.95
CA TRP A 48 -13.54 5.84 -9.34
C TRP A 48 -14.87 6.45 -8.88
N HIS A 49 -14.99 6.79 -7.59
CA HIS A 49 -16.21 7.34 -7.02
C HIS A 49 -16.52 8.74 -7.55
N THR A 50 -15.51 9.60 -7.68
CA THR A 50 -15.69 10.93 -8.28
C THR A 50 -16.16 10.82 -9.74
N GLY A 51 -15.55 9.94 -10.53
CA GLY A 51 -15.95 9.68 -11.91
C GLY A 51 -17.39 9.18 -12.02
N ARG A 52 -17.74 8.15 -11.24
CA ARG A 52 -19.11 7.59 -11.23
C ARG A 52 -20.13 8.63 -10.75
N ALA A 53 -19.85 9.38 -9.70
CA ALA A 53 -20.75 10.41 -9.18
C ALA A 53 -21.03 11.49 -10.24
N ARG A 54 -20.00 11.90 -11.00
CA ARG A 54 -20.16 12.85 -12.10
C ARG A 54 -21.00 12.29 -13.26
N ALA A 55 -20.74 11.04 -13.67
CA ALA A 55 -21.54 10.38 -14.70
C ALA A 55 -23.01 10.24 -14.28
N ALA A 56 -23.27 9.89 -13.02
CA ALA A 56 -24.63 9.78 -12.49
C ALA A 56 -25.35 11.14 -12.44
N ALA A 57 -24.64 12.21 -12.07
CA ALA A 57 -25.20 13.56 -12.08
C ALA A 57 -25.56 14.07 -13.50
N THR A 58 -24.99 13.45 -14.54
CA THR A 58 -25.20 13.81 -15.96
C THR A 58 -26.00 12.75 -16.73
N GLY A 59 -26.42 11.66 -16.08
CA GLY A 59 -27.38 10.68 -16.57
C GLY A 59 -26.84 9.61 -17.54
N PHE A 60 -25.52 9.43 -17.65
CA PHE A 60 -24.91 8.44 -18.55
C PHE A 60 -24.11 7.35 -17.81
N GLU A 61 -24.29 7.19 -16.50
CA GLU A 61 -23.55 6.19 -15.72
C GLU A 61 -23.84 4.74 -16.11
N LYS A 62 -24.93 4.50 -16.83
CA LYS A 62 -25.36 3.18 -17.32
C LYS A 62 -25.08 2.94 -18.81
N GLY A 63 -24.50 3.92 -19.51
CA GLY A 63 -24.30 3.89 -20.96
C GLY A 63 -24.94 5.07 -21.67
N VAL A 64 -24.72 5.13 -22.98
CA VAL A 64 -25.40 6.06 -23.91
C VAL A 64 -26.60 5.30 -24.50
N ASP A 65 -27.68 6.01 -24.81
CA ASP A 65 -28.83 5.49 -25.57
C ASP A 65 -28.43 5.12 -27.01
#